data_AF-A0A9X3G8V2-F1
#
_entry.id   AF-A0A9X3G8V2-F1
#
_cell.length_a   1.000
_cell.length_b   1.000
_cell.length_c   1.000
_cell.angle_alpha   90.00
_cell.angle_beta   90.00
_cell.angle_gamma   90.00
#
_symmetry.space_group_name_H-M   'P 1'
#
loop_
_entity.id
_entity.type
_entity.pdbx_description
1 polymer ?
#
loop_
_entity_poly.entity_id
_entity_poly.type
_entity_poly.pdbx_seq_one_letter_code
_entity_poly.pdbx_strand_id
1 'polypeptide(L)'
;PVAVEPEPEPAPVVEPAAVAEPAPVVEPAAPTMSTGRTTPKAPARVTRAAPTPLDEEQPFIPWAPKQAGDKRQLDRLADPAVARLVRRVLTAGIKAEGPVHRDRLARLTASAFGLSRVTEARRDALLALLPASAVDGDFLWPASIDRETWSWFRRQANSADRPLDQVAPQEIANAMVALCRAGSGLSRDVLQLRTLEVFGHRRRTAALVPLLDAVLAGALAAGRLTEQPSGRLNA
;
A
#
# COMPACT_ATOMS: atom_id res chain seq x y z
N PRO A 1 -19.52 47.80 51.42
CA PRO A 1 -20.84 47.16 51.60
C PRO A 1 -21.08 46.15 50.49
N VAL A 2 -21.64 45.02 50.88
CA VAL A 2 -21.70 43.72 50.20
C VAL A 2 -22.70 43.72 49.04
N ALA A 3 -22.37 43.00 47.97
CA ALA A 3 -23.34 42.18 47.24
C ALA A 3 -22.60 40.96 46.66
N VAL A 4 -22.68 39.85 47.41
CA VAL A 4 -22.26 38.51 47.01
C VAL A 4 -23.35 37.96 46.09
N GLU A 5 -22.99 37.59 44.86
CA GLU A 5 -23.87 36.95 43.91
C GLU A 5 -23.67 35.42 43.98
N PRO A 6 -24.75 34.62 44.06
CA PRO A 6 -24.69 33.21 44.43
C PRO A 6 -24.27 32.27 43.29
N GLU A 7 -23.53 31.24 43.67
CA GLU A 7 -23.08 30.09 42.87
C GLU A 7 -24.27 29.18 42.52
N PRO A 8 -24.48 28.80 41.24
CA PRO A 8 -25.55 27.88 40.87
C PRO A 8 -25.16 26.40 41.06
N GLU A 9 -26.04 25.72 41.79
CA GLU A 9 -26.07 24.29 42.16
C GLU A 9 -26.23 23.35 40.94
N PRO A 10 -25.63 22.14 40.95
CA PRO A 10 -25.61 21.25 39.79
C PRO A 10 -26.95 20.53 39.51
N ALA A 11 -27.36 20.55 38.24
CA ALA A 11 -28.53 19.84 37.71
C ALA A 11 -28.27 18.32 37.52
N PRO A 12 -29.33 17.47 37.52
CA PRO A 12 -29.22 16.03 37.76
C PRO A 12 -28.69 15.23 36.56
N VAL A 13 -27.98 14.15 36.90
CA VAL A 13 -27.42 13.13 35.99
C VAL A 13 -28.55 12.27 35.43
N VAL A 14 -28.59 12.12 34.11
CA VAL A 14 -29.53 11.23 33.39
C VAL A 14 -28.84 9.90 33.09
N GLU A 15 -29.39 8.81 33.65
CA GLU A 15 -29.00 7.41 33.39
C GLU A 15 -29.30 7.00 31.94
N PRO A 16 -28.40 6.24 31.28
CA PRO A 16 -28.76 5.46 30.10
C PRO A 16 -29.29 4.07 30.48
N ALA A 17 -30.40 3.72 29.85
CA ALA A 17 -31.19 2.51 30.03
C ALA A 17 -30.45 1.19 29.75
N ALA A 18 -30.80 0.20 30.56
CA ALA A 18 -30.35 -1.19 30.53
C ALA A 18 -30.83 -1.96 29.27
N VAL A 19 -29.94 -2.78 28.72
CA VAL A 19 -30.28 -3.85 27.76
C VAL A 19 -30.06 -5.20 28.46
N ALA A 20 -31.11 -6.01 28.44
CA ALA A 20 -31.25 -7.26 29.17
C ALA A 20 -30.35 -8.40 28.65
N GLU A 21 -29.81 -9.15 29.60
CA GLU A 21 -29.09 -10.42 29.43
C GLU A 21 -30.04 -11.57 29.82
N PRO A 22 -30.21 -12.63 29.00
CA PRO A 22 -30.93 -13.82 29.42
C PRO A 22 -29.99 -14.93 29.92
N ALA A 23 -30.28 -15.40 31.13
CA ALA A 23 -29.70 -16.59 31.78
C ALA A 23 -30.51 -17.88 31.45
N PRO A 24 -30.07 -19.08 31.88
CA PRO A 24 -30.02 -20.30 31.06
C PRO A 24 -31.23 -21.23 31.21
N VAL A 25 -31.44 -22.13 30.24
CA VAL A 25 -32.39 -23.25 30.36
C VAL A 25 -31.69 -24.57 30.02
N VAL A 26 -31.86 -25.52 30.94
CA VAL A 26 -31.27 -26.85 31.02
C VAL A 26 -31.95 -27.85 30.07
N GLU A 27 -31.13 -28.76 29.55
CA GLU A 27 -31.40 -29.89 28.65
C GLU A 27 -32.35 -30.96 29.25
N PRO A 28 -33.13 -31.66 28.40
CA PRO A 28 -33.20 -33.11 28.56
C PRO A 28 -33.03 -33.89 27.24
N ALA A 29 -32.52 -35.10 27.42
CA ALA A 29 -32.02 -36.05 26.43
C ALA A 29 -33.07 -36.66 25.46
N ALA A 30 -32.52 -37.18 24.35
CA ALA A 30 -33.14 -37.70 23.13
C ALA A 30 -34.16 -38.88 23.29
N PRO A 31 -34.87 -39.23 22.20
CA PRO A 31 -34.34 -40.33 21.38
C PRO A 31 -34.41 -40.11 19.85
N THR A 32 -33.52 -40.87 19.20
CA THR A 32 -33.19 -40.99 17.78
C THR A 32 -34.36 -41.40 16.89
N MET A 33 -34.54 -40.74 15.73
CA MET A 33 -35.04 -41.39 14.52
C MET A 33 -34.36 -40.85 13.26
N SER A 34 -33.88 -41.79 12.46
CA SER A 34 -33.19 -41.66 11.19
C SER A 34 -34.15 -41.24 10.07
N THR A 35 -33.81 -40.18 9.32
CA THR A 35 -34.27 -39.99 7.94
C THR A 35 -33.14 -39.36 7.11
N GLY A 36 -32.95 -39.89 5.90
CA GLY A 36 -31.78 -39.68 5.05
C GLY A 36 -31.59 -38.23 4.62
N ARG A 37 -30.33 -37.78 4.70
CA ARG A 37 -29.89 -36.45 4.29
C ARG A 37 -29.13 -36.57 2.97
N THR A 38 -29.78 -36.24 1.86
CA THR A 38 -29.09 -35.89 0.62
C THR A 38 -28.38 -34.56 0.84
N THR A 39 -27.05 -34.58 0.86
CA THR A 39 -26.21 -33.39 0.98
C THR A 39 -26.20 -32.62 -0.35
N PRO A 40 -26.52 -31.30 -0.36
CA PRO A 40 -26.24 -30.47 -1.51
C PRO A 40 -24.72 -30.37 -1.70
N LYS A 41 -24.24 -30.78 -2.87
CA LYS A 41 -22.83 -30.65 -3.28
C LYS A 41 -22.45 -29.18 -3.30
N ALA A 42 -21.59 -28.76 -2.36
CA ALA A 42 -21.00 -27.43 -2.35
C ALA A 42 -20.32 -27.13 -3.71
N PRO A 43 -20.48 -25.92 -4.29
CA PRO A 43 -19.82 -25.59 -5.54
C PRO A 43 -18.31 -25.65 -5.32
N ALA A 44 -17.64 -26.44 -6.16
CA ALA A 44 -16.20 -26.57 -6.13
C ALA A 44 -15.57 -25.17 -6.28
N ARG A 45 -14.82 -24.76 -5.26
CA ARG A 45 -14.00 -23.54 -5.28
C ARG A 45 -13.00 -23.71 -6.42
N VAL A 46 -13.26 -23.08 -7.56
CA VAL A 46 -12.29 -23.03 -8.66
C VAL A 46 -11.08 -22.28 -8.13
N THR A 47 -10.03 -23.02 -7.79
CA THR A 47 -8.72 -22.45 -7.49
C THR A 47 -8.20 -21.87 -8.79
N ARG A 48 -8.35 -20.56 -8.96
CA ARG A 48 -7.70 -19.80 -10.04
C ARG A 48 -6.21 -20.14 -9.98
N ALA A 49 -5.71 -20.80 -11.03
CA ALA A 49 -4.29 -21.11 -11.16
C ALA A 49 -3.48 -19.82 -10.97
N ALA A 50 -2.34 -19.94 -10.26
CA ALA A 50 -1.44 -18.81 -10.11
C ALA A 50 -1.04 -18.29 -11.51
N PRO A 51 -1.05 -16.97 -11.76
CA PRO A 51 -0.60 -16.45 -13.04
C PRO A 51 0.85 -16.87 -13.28
N THR A 52 1.17 -17.28 -14.50
CA THR A 52 2.56 -17.49 -14.92
C THR A 52 3.34 -16.18 -14.73
N PRO A 53 4.54 -16.21 -14.13
CA PRO A 53 5.38 -15.03 -14.01
C PRO A 53 5.66 -14.41 -15.39
N LEU A 54 5.60 -13.09 -15.45
CA LEU A 54 5.98 -12.33 -16.63
C LEU A 54 7.50 -12.15 -16.68
N ASP A 55 8.02 -11.74 -17.84
CA ASP A 55 9.42 -11.34 -17.97
C ASP A 55 9.72 -10.12 -17.10
N GLU A 56 10.93 -10.08 -16.53
CA GLU A 56 11.40 -9.03 -15.59
C GLU A 56 10.53 -8.86 -14.31
N GLU A 57 9.66 -9.84 -14.01
CA GLU A 57 8.82 -9.84 -12.81
C GLU A 57 9.59 -10.33 -11.59
N GLN A 58 9.51 -9.58 -10.49
CA GLN A 58 10.05 -9.95 -9.18
C GLN A 58 8.94 -9.98 -8.12
N PRO A 59 9.10 -10.71 -7.00
CA PRO A 59 8.17 -10.60 -5.88
C PRO A 59 8.39 -9.30 -5.10
N PHE A 60 7.30 -8.63 -4.71
CA PHE A 60 7.36 -7.55 -3.74
C PHE A 60 7.51 -8.10 -2.32
N ILE A 61 8.56 -7.68 -1.63
CA ILE A 61 8.82 -8.06 -0.24
C ILE A 61 8.74 -6.77 0.60
N PRO A 62 7.69 -6.60 1.43
CA PRO A 62 7.58 -5.45 2.31
C PRO A 62 8.76 -5.39 3.29
N TRP A 63 9.42 -4.24 3.36
CA TRP A 63 10.48 -3.99 4.31
C TRP A 63 9.89 -3.66 5.68
N ALA A 64 10.28 -4.46 6.67
CA ALA A 64 9.95 -4.26 8.07
C ALA A 64 11.22 -3.87 8.84
N PRO A 65 11.46 -2.57 9.09
CA PRO A 65 12.63 -2.15 9.87
C PRO A 65 12.53 -2.65 11.31
N LYS A 66 13.68 -3.08 11.86
CA LYS A 66 13.81 -3.30 13.31
C LYS A 66 13.76 -1.96 14.04
N GLN A 67 13.41 -2.00 15.33
CA GLN A 67 13.49 -0.83 16.19
C GLN A 67 14.92 -0.26 16.17
N ALA A 68 15.04 1.01 15.83
CA ALA A 68 16.31 1.72 15.65
C ALA A 68 16.57 2.76 16.74
N GLY A 69 15.52 3.21 17.45
CA GLY A 69 15.64 4.23 18.48
C GLY A 69 14.32 4.58 19.16
N ASP A 70 14.30 5.73 19.82
CA ASP A 70 13.14 6.32 20.50
C ASP A 70 12.61 7.56 19.77
N LYS A 71 11.30 7.80 19.89
CA LYS A 71 10.60 8.89 19.19
C LYS A 71 11.18 10.27 19.51
N ARG A 72 11.70 10.49 20.73
CA ARG A 72 12.32 11.75 21.16
C ARG A 72 13.60 12.06 20.39
N GLN A 73 14.22 11.06 19.77
CA GLN A 73 15.35 11.29 18.87
C GLN A 73 14.88 11.98 17.59
N LEU A 74 13.68 11.67 17.09
CA LEU A 74 13.16 12.31 15.87
C LEU A 74 12.92 13.82 16.05
N ASP A 75 12.83 14.32 17.28
CA ASP A 75 12.70 15.76 17.58
C ASP A 75 14.04 16.49 17.57
N ARG A 76 15.15 15.74 17.52
CA ARG A 76 16.53 16.25 17.59
C ARG A 76 17.30 15.96 16.31
N LEU A 77 16.68 16.08 15.13
CA LEU A 77 17.35 15.82 13.85
C LEU A 77 18.52 16.77 13.54
N ALA A 78 18.63 17.89 14.26
CA ALA A 78 19.80 18.78 14.18
C ALA A 78 21.05 18.18 14.87
N ASP A 79 20.89 17.21 15.78
CA ASP A 79 22.00 16.48 16.37
C ASP A 79 22.62 15.55 15.31
N PRO A 80 23.92 15.71 14.99
CA PRO A 80 24.59 14.90 13.95
C PRO A 80 24.52 13.39 14.21
N ALA A 81 24.53 12.94 15.46
CA ALA A 81 24.48 11.52 15.79
C ALA A 81 23.08 10.94 15.49
N VAL A 82 22.03 11.68 15.86
CA VAL A 82 20.64 11.34 15.54
C VAL A 82 20.41 11.36 14.04
N ALA A 83 20.82 12.43 13.36
CA ALA A 83 20.69 12.58 11.91
C ALA A 83 21.33 11.40 11.16
N ARG A 84 22.53 10.99 11.60
CA ARG A 84 23.26 9.85 11.01
C ARG A 84 22.53 8.54 11.23
N LEU A 85 21.94 8.33 12.41
CA LEU A 85 21.16 7.14 12.72
C LEU A 85 19.88 7.08 11.85
N VAL A 86 19.12 8.16 11.76
CA VAL A 86 17.92 8.23 10.93
C VAL A 86 18.26 8.04 9.44
N ARG A 87 19.31 8.71 8.95
CA ARG A 87 19.81 8.53 7.58
C ARG A 87 20.17 7.08 7.28
N ARG A 88 20.76 6.35 8.23
CA ARG A 88 21.07 4.93 8.08
C ARG A 88 19.81 4.10 7.87
N VAL A 89 18.76 4.36 8.65
CA VAL A 89 17.46 3.67 8.52
C VAL A 89 16.81 3.99 7.17
N LEU A 90 16.76 5.27 6.78
CA LEU A 90 16.23 5.69 5.48
C LEU A 90 16.97 5.03 4.31
N THR A 91 18.30 5.02 4.36
CA THR A 91 19.14 4.39 3.33
C THR A 91 18.91 2.88 3.26
N ALA A 92 18.72 2.22 4.40
CA ALA A 92 18.37 0.80 4.44
C ALA A 92 16.99 0.53 3.82
N GLY A 93 16.01 1.41 4.06
CA GLY A 93 14.69 1.32 3.44
C GLY A 93 14.71 1.53 1.93
N ILE A 94 15.48 2.51 1.46
CA ILE A 94 15.71 2.71 0.01
C ILE A 94 16.39 1.48 -0.59
N LYS A 95 17.41 0.92 0.06
CA LYS A 95 18.08 -0.29 -0.44
C LYS A 95 17.13 -1.49 -0.50
N ALA A 96 16.17 -1.60 0.42
CA ALA A 96 15.26 -2.73 0.51
C ALA A 96 14.06 -2.62 -0.44
N GLU A 97 13.43 -1.44 -0.55
CA GLU A 97 12.20 -1.24 -1.32
C GLU A 97 12.35 -0.26 -2.48
N GLY A 98 13.53 0.31 -2.73
CA GLY A 98 13.72 1.31 -3.77
C GLY A 98 13.43 0.79 -5.18
N PRO A 99 12.81 1.60 -6.07
CA PRO A 99 12.22 2.90 -5.79
C PRO A 99 11.01 2.81 -4.83
N VAL A 100 10.99 3.69 -3.82
CA VAL A 100 10.01 3.68 -2.73
C VAL A 100 9.36 5.06 -2.56
N HIS A 101 8.05 5.09 -2.34
CA HIS A 101 7.32 6.36 -2.14
C HIS A 101 7.72 7.05 -0.83
N ARG A 102 7.79 8.38 -0.84
CA ARG A 102 8.21 9.22 0.30
C ARG A 102 7.42 8.99 1.57
N ASP A 103 6.09 8.94 1.48
CA ASP A 103 5.23 8.73 2.64
C ASP A 103 5.43 7.33 3.24
N ARG A 104 5.65 6.33 2.39
CA ARG A 104 5.89 4.95 2.83
C ARG A 104 7.20 4.85 3.59
N LEU A 105 8.29 5.37 3.01
CA LEU A 105 9.60 5.33 3.63
C LEU A 105 9.63 6.12 4.96
N ALA A 106 9.01 7.31 4.98
CA ALA A 106 8.94 8.13 6.20
C ALA A 106 8.13 7.45 7.29
N ARG A 107 6.99 6.83 6.97
CA ARG A 107 6.17 6.07 7.92
C ARG A 107 6.91 4.87 8.52
N LEU A 108 7.55 4.06 7.67
CA LEU A 108 8.32 2.89 8.14
C LEU A 108 9.51 3.32 8.99
N THR A 109 10.20 4.38 8.57
CA THR A 109 11.30 4.95 9.35
C THR A 109 10.81 5.47 10.70
N ALA A 110 9.76 6.28 10.74
CA ALA A 110 9.21 6.81 11.99
C ALA A 110 8.74 5.69 12.93
N SER A 111 8.11 4.65 12.39
CA SER A 111 7.71 3.45 13.14
C SER A 111 8.90 2.74 13.79
N ALA A 112 10.06 2.70 13.12
CA ALA A 112 11.30 2.15 13.69
C ALA A 112 11.80 2.93 14.93
N PHE A 113 11.33 4.16 15.16
CA PHE A 113 11.58 4.95 16.36
C PHE A 113 10.37 5.01 17.30
N GLY A 114 9.33 4.20 17.07
CA GLY A 114 8.12 4.18 17.91
C GLY A 114 7.17 5.36 17.69
N LEU A 115 7.27 6.07 16.55
CA LEU A 115 6.31 7.10 16.17
C LEU A 115 5.27 6.54 15.20
N SER A 116 4.01 6.48 15.63
CA SER A 116 2.91 5.88 14.87
C SER A 116 2.29 6.80 13.82
N ARG A 117 2.27 8.11 14.07
CA ARG A 117 1.71 9.13 13.17
C ARG A 117 2.80 10.08 12.69
N VAL A 118 2.87 10.27 11.40
CA VAL A 118 3.84 11.14 10.73
C VAL A 118 3.08 12.31 10.12
N THR A 119 3.39 13.53 10.55
CA THR A 119 2.88 14.75 9.92
C THR A 119 3.70 15.06 8.66
N GLU A 120 3.16 15.92 7.80
CA GLU A 120 3.86 16.38 6.60
C GLU A 120 5.24 16.98 6.92
N ALA A 121 5.27 17.95 7.86
CA ALA A 121 6.52 18.56 8.31
C ALA A 121 7.52 17.53 8.88
N ARG A 122 7.02 16.48 9.56
CA ARG A 122 7.89 15.41 10.07
C ARG A 122 8.46 14.58 8.93
N ARG A 123 7.63 14.19 7.95
CA ARG A 123 8.08 13.47 6.75
C ARG A 123 9.18 14.27 6.06
N ASP A 124 8.94 15.54 5.79
CA ASP A 124 9.87 16.38 5.04
C ASP A 124 11.19 16.56 5.80
N ALA A 125 11.13 16.75 7.13
CA ALA A 125 12.32 16.82 7.98
C ALA A 125 13.14 15.51 7.99
N LEU A 126 12.47 14.34 7.98
CA LEU A 126 13.16 13.05 7.86
C LEU A 126 13.83 12.90 6.49
N LEU A 127 13.12 13.21 5.41
CA LEU A 127 13.60 13.02 4.05
C LEU A 127 14.66 14.05 3.65
N ALA A 128 14.69 15.24 4.27
CA ALA A 128 15.77 16.21 4.13
C ALA A 128 17.14 15.65 4.59
N LEU A 129 17.15 14.54 5.34
CA LEU A 129 18.37 13.80 5.68
C LEU A 129 18.85 12.89 4.55
N LEU A 130 18.32 12.97 3.33
CA LEU A 130 18.82 12.23 2.18
C LEU A 130 19.48 13.18 1.18
N PRO A 131 20.45 12.70 0.37
CA PRO A 131 20.97 13.51 -0.71
C PRO A 131 19.86 13.78 -1.74
N ALA A 132 19.86 14.96 -2.35
CA ALA A 132 18.88 15.34 -3.38
C ALA A 132 18.87 14.35 -4.57
N SER A 133 20.01 13.72 -4.88
CA SER A 133 20.13 12.71 -5.92
C SER A 133 19.33 11.43 -5.65
N ALA A 134 18.94 11.17 -4.41
CA ALA A 134 18.07 10.04 -4.08
C ALA A 134 16.60 10.32 -4.42
N VAL A 135 16.20 11.57 -4.66
CA VAL A 135 14.79 11.95 -4.83
C VAL A 135 14.45 12.13 -6.32
N ASP A 136 13.26 11.68 -6.70
CA ASP A 136 12.65 11.91 -8.01
C ASP A 136 11.13 12.07 -7.85
N GLY A 137 10.64 13.31 -7.90
CA GLY A 137 9.27 13.60 -7.51
C GLY A 137 8.95 13.05 -6.11
N ASP A 138 7.96 12.16 -6.03
CA ASP A 138 7.53 11.52 -4.78
C ASP A 138 8.30 10.23 -4.43
N PHE A 139 9.24 9.79 -5.27
CA PHE A 139 9.92 8.50 -5.13
C PHE A 139 11.39 8.65 -4.78
N LEU A 140 11.87 7.74 -3.93
CA LEU A 140 13.26 7.67 -3.50
C LEU A 140 13.94 6.46 -4.12
N TRP A 141 15.04 6.73 -4.82
CA TRP A 141 15.76 5.76 -5.65
C TRP A 141 17.06 5.30 -4.99
N PRO A 142 17.39 4.00 -5.09
CA PRO A 142 18.72 3.50 -4.76
C PRO A 142 19.75 4.06 -5.73
N ALA A 143 20.92 4.42 -5.23
CA ALA A 143 22.04 4.87 -6.07
C ALA A 143 22.55 3.80 -7.05
N SER A 144 22.20 2.53 -6.83
CA SER A 144 22.58 1.41 -7.69
C SER A 144 21.62 1.17 -8.86
N ILE A 145 20.49 1.86 -8.90
CA ILE A 145 19.49 1.71 -9.97
C ILE A 145 19.57 2.93 -10.88
N ASP A 146 19.89 2.70 -12.14
CA ASP A 146 19.72 3.68 -13.19
C ASP A 146 18.24 3.74 -13.61
N ARG A 147 17.66 4.94 -13.54
CA ARG A 147 16.23 5.18 -13.73
C ARG A 147 15.80 5.01 -15.19
N GLU A 148 16.71 5.25 -16.12
CA GLU A 148 16.42 5.19 -17.56
C GLU A 148 16.39 3.76 -18.08
N THR A 149 17.26 2.90 -17.54
CA THR A 149 17.43 1.51 -17.98
C THR A 149 16.65 0.51 -17.13
N TRP A 150 16.05 0.95 -16.02
CA TRP A 150 15.29 0.08 -15.12
C TRP A 150 14.02 -0.51 -15.75
N SER A 151 14.01 -1.82 -15.98
CA SER A 151 12.96 -2.55 -16.72
C SER A 151 12.12 -3.51 -15.88
N TRP A 152 12.55 -3.87 -14.67
CA TRP A 152 11.84 -4.82 -13.82
C TRP A 152 10.74 -4.18 -12.97
N PHE A 153 9.82 -5.01 -12.48
CA PHE A 153 8.72 -4.59 -11.62
C PHE A 153 8.43 -5.64 -10.55
N ARG A 154 7.78 -5.23 -9.46
CA ARG A 154 7.47 -6.15 -8.35
C ARG A 154 5.98 -6.43 -8.26
N ARG A 155 5.61 -7.69 -8.49
CA ARG A 155 4.26 -8.20 -8.25
C ARG A 155 3.97 -8.25 -6.76
N GLN A 156 2.78 -7.84 -6.38
CA GLN A 156 2.26 -8.00 -5.01
C GLN A 156 0.89 -8.67 -5.05
N ALA A 157 0.64 -9.56 -4.09
CA ALA A 157 -0.63 -10.28 -4.04
C ALA A 157 -1.78 -9.41 -3.50
N ASN A 158 -1.46 -8.42 -2.66
CA ASN A 158 -2.42 -7.59 -1.97
C ASN A 158 -2.08 -6.11 -2.15
N SER A 159 -3.05 -5.33 -2.63
CA SER A 159 -2.93 -3.87 -2.77
C SER A 159 -2.82 -3.14 -1.42
N ALA A 160 -3.20 -3.79 -0.31
CA ALA A 160 -2.99 -3.23 1.03
C ALA A 160 -1.52 -3.16 1.46
N ASP A 161 -0.65 -4.01 0.88
CA ASP A 161 0.78 -4.01 1.21
C ASP A 161 1.44 -2.73 0.72
N ARG A 162 1.09 -2.29 -0.49
CA ARG A 162 1.56 -1.05 -1.13
C ARG A 162 0.49 -0.59 -2.12
N PRO A 163 -0.27 0.48 -1.84
CA PRO A 163 -1.26 1.01 -2.78
C PRO A 163 -0.59 1.49 -4.07
N LEU A 164 -1.34 1.53 -5.16
CA LEU A 164 -0.79 1.81 -6.50
C LEU A 164 -0.14 3.20 -6.61
N ASP A 165 -0.62 4.19 -5.88
CA ASP A 165 -0.02 5.54 -5.79
C ASP A 165 1.37 5.53 -5.12
N GLN A 166 1.69 4.48 -4.34
CA GLN A 166 3.01 4.26 -3.75
C GLN A 166 3.89 3.34 -4.60
N VAL A 167 3.45 2.95 -5.80
CA VAL A 167 4.24 2.23 -6.80
C VAL A 167 4.78 3.26 -7.80
N ALA A 168 6.08 3.19 -8.11
CA ALA A 168 6.69 4.14 -9.04
C ALA A 168 6.02 4.05 -10.43
N PRO A 169 5.72 5.18 -11.10
CA PRO A 169 5.14 5.18 -12.44
C PRO A 169 5.90 4.31 -13.45
N GLN A 170 7.23 4.30 -13.35
CA GLN A 170 8.11 3.46 -14.17
C GLN A 170 7.91 1.97 -13.87
N GLU A 171 7.67 1.58 -12.62
CA GLU A 171 7.35 0.19 -12.23
C GLU A 171 6.03 -0.27 -12.85
N ILE A 172 5.04 0.62 -12.88
CA ILE A 172 3.73 0.36 -13.49
C ILE A 172 3.90 0.25 -15.02
N ALA A 173 4.68 1.15 -15.65
CA ALA A 173 4.98 1.08 -17.07
C ALA A 173 5.72 -0.22 -17.44
N ASN A 174 6.68 -0.64 -16.63
CA ASN A 174 7.41 -1.90 -16.80
C ASN A 174 6.46 -3.11 -16.83
N ALA A 175 5.48 -3.14 -15.91
CA ALA A 175 4.45 -4.18 -15.90
C ALA A 175 3.55 -4.13 -17.16
N MET A 176 3.17 -2.93 -17.62
CA MET A 176 2.39 -2.77 -18.85
C MET A 176 3.14 -3.30 -20.08
N VAL A 177 4.42 -2.96 -20.19
CA VAL A 177 5.32 -3.44 -21.26
C VAL A 177 5.42 -4.97 -21.23
N ALA A 178 5.68 -5.56 -20.07
CA ALA A 178 5.78 -7.02 -19.94
C ALA A 178 4.47 -7.74 -20.30
N LEU A 179 3.31 -7.17 -19.92
CA LEU A 179 1.99 -7.70 -20.29
C LEU A 179 1.73 -7.66 -21.80
N CYS A 180 2.13 -6.58 -22.47
CA CYS A 180 2.02 -6.45 -23.92
C CYS A 180 2.95 -7.42 -24.66
N ARG A 181 4.19 -7.64 -24.17
CA ARG A 181 5.14 -8.62 -24.75
C ARG A 181 4.66 -10.07 -24.60
N ALA A 182 4.02 -10.40 -23.48
CA ALA A 182 3.50 -11.74 -23.22
C ALA A 182 2.26 -12.10 -24.06
N GLY A 183 1.64 -11.12 -24.74
CA GLY A 183 0.47 -11.33 -25.59
C GLY A 183 0.66 -10.82 -27.02
N SER A 184 -0.35 -11.01 -27.87
CA SER A 184 -0.39 -10.44 -29.23
C SER A 184 -0.99 -9.04 -29.27
N GLY A 185 -0.68 -8.24 -28.24
CA GLY A 185 -1.24 -6.91 -28.02
C GLY A 185 -2.56 -6.89 -27.26
N LEU A 186 -2.77 -5.86 -26.46
CA LEU A 186 -3.91 -5.71 -25.55
C LEU A 186 -4.68 -4.42 -25.83
N SER A 187 -6.01 -4.43 -25.67
CA SER A 187 -6.75 -3.16 -25.62
C SER A 187 -6.39 -2.40 -24.34
N ARG A 188 -6.55 -1.07 -24.35
CA ARG A 188 -6.28 -0.21 -23.18
C ARG A 188 -6.94 -0.75 -21.90
N ASP A 189 -8.23 -1.08 -21.97
CA ASP A 189 -8.99 -1.52 -20.80
C ASP A 189 -8.47 -2.84 -20.22
N VAL A 190 -8.11 -3.79 -21.10
CA VAL A 190 -7.55 -5.07 -20.69
C VAL A 190 -6.17 -4.87 -20.09
N LEU A 191 -5.31 -4.05 -20.71
CA LEU A 191 -3.98 -3.72 -20.19
C LEU A 191 -4.07 -3.12 -18.79
N GLN A 192 -4.95 -2.14 -18.59
CA GLN A 192 -5.14 -1.48 -17.30
C GLN A 192 -5.62 -2.46 -16.22
N LEU A 193 -6.61 -3.30 -16.54
CA LEU A 193 -7.10 -4.31 -15.59
C LEU A 193 -6.00 -5.32 -15.23
N ARG A 194 -5.26 -5.82 -16.22
CA ARG A 194 -4.17 -6.79 -16.00
C ARG A 194 -3.02 -6.19 -15.21
N THR A 195 -2.70 -4.92 -15.45
CA THR A 195 -1.70 -4.17 -14.68
C THR A 195 -2.14 -4.04 -13.22
N LEU A 196 -3.42 -3.73 -12.98
CA LEU A 196 -3.98 -3.69 -11.63
C LEU A 196 -3.88 -5.06 -10.92
N GLU A 197 -4.11 -6.16 -11.63
CA GLU A 197 -3.94 -7.51 -11.07
C GLU A 197 -2.49 -7.83 -10.67
N VAL A 198 -1.49 -7.29 -11.38
CA VAL A 198 -0.06 -7.38 -10.99
C VAL A 198 0.17 -6.72 -9.64
N PHE A 199 -0.51 -5.61 -9.37
CA PHE A 199 -0.38 -4.85 -8.13
C PHE A 199 -1.43 -5.20 -7.06
N GLY A 200 -2.08 -6.37 -7.17
CA GLY A 200 -2.99 -6.88 -6.14
C GLY A 200 -4.35 -6.18 -6.07
N HIS A 201 -4.72 -5.42 -7.11
CA HIS A 201 -6.05 -4.83 -7.26
C HIS A 201 -6.96 -5.77 -8.06
N ARG A 202 -8.23 -5.89 -7.62
CA ARG A 202 -9.23 -6.75 -8.29
C ARG A 202 -10.18 -5.99 -9.21
N ARG A 203 -10.22 -4.66 -9.09
CA ARG A 203 -11.17 -3.80 -9.79
C ARG A 203 -10.46 -2.55 -10.28
N ARG A 204 -10.82 -2.12 -11.49
CA ARG A 204 -10.50 -0.80 -12.00
C ARG A 204 -11.51 0.19 -11.43
N THR A 205 -11.06 1.04 -10.52
CA THR A 205 -11.89 2.11 -9.92
C THR A 205 -11.56 3.44 -10.57
N ALA A 206 -12.52 4.37 -10.60
CA ALA A 206 -12.34 5.70 -11.18
C ALA A 206 -11.14 6.46 -10.58
N ALA A 207 -10.79 6.21 -9.31
CA ALA A 207 -9.63 6.83 -8.66
C ALA A 207 -8.27 6.36 -9.22
N LEU A 208 -8.18 5.14 -9.76
CA LEU A 208 -6.93 4.57 -10.28
C LEU A 208 -6.72 4.86 -11.77
N VAL A 209 -7.80 5.16 -12.51
CA VAL A 209 -7.75 5.38 -13.96
C VAL A 209 -6.82 6.53 -14.35
N PRO A 210 -6.86 7.72 -13.72
CA PRO A 210 -5.98 8.81 -14.10
C PRO A 210 -4.49 8.47 -13.98
N LEU A 211 -4.10 7.74 -12.93
CA LEU A 211 -2.72 7.28 -12.76
C LEU A 211 -2.32 6.31 -13.87
N LEU A 212 -3.17 5.33 -14.18
CA LEU A 212 -2.91 4.35 -15.25
C LEU A 212 -2.85 5.01 -16.64
N ASP A 213 -3.72 5.98 -16.91
CA ASP A 213 -3.72 6.73 -18.16
C ASP A 213 -2.45 7.59 -18.30
N ALA A 214 -2.02 8.25 -17.23
CA ALA A 214 -0.78 9.03 -17.23
C ALA A 214 0.46 8.16 -17.46
N VAL A 215 0.54 7.00 -16.79
CA VAL A 215 1.63 6.04 -16.98
C VAL A 215 1.64 5.51 -18.41
N LEU A 216 0.48 5.12 -18.95
CA LEU A 216 0.36 4.63 -20.32
C LEU A 216 0.78 5.70 -21.34
N ALA A 217 0.32 6.94 -21.16
CA ALA A 217 0.70 8.05 -22.02
C ALA A 217 2.22 8.28 -22.01
N GLY A 218 2.86 8.22 -20.84
CA GLY A 218 4.31 8.30 -20.71
C GLY A 218 5.04 7.16 -21.42
N ALA A 219 4.55 5.93 -21.30
CA ALA A 219 5.13 4.76 -21.98
C ALA A 219 5.01 4.84 -23.51
N LEU A 220 3.89 5.37 -24.02
CA LEU A 220 3.70 5.65 -25.46
C LEU A 220 4.64 6.77 -25.94
N ALA A 221 4.74 7.87 -25.19
CA ALA A 221 5.61 9.00 -25.53
C ALA A 221 7.10 8.59 -25.54
N ALA A 222 7.49 7.68 -24.66
CA ALA A 222 8.84 7.10 -24.63
C ALA A 222 9.08 6.02 -25.69
N GLY A 223 8.09 5.67 -26.51
CA GLY A 223 8.18 4.61 -27.52
C GLY A 223 8.32 3.19 -26.94
N ARG A 224 8.10 3.02 -25.63
CA ARG A 224 8.14 1.71 -24.96
C ARG A 224 6.89 0.89 -25.21
N LEU A 225 5.80 1.57 -25.55
CA LEU A 225 4.57 0.99 -26.06
C LEU A 225 4.21 1.69 -27.38
N THR A 226 3.47 0.98 -28.24
CA THR A 226 2.92 1.54 -29.48
C THR A 226 1.44 1.20 -29.59
N GLU A 227 0.64 2.14 -30.08
CA GLU A 227 -0.77 1.93 -30.38
C GLU A 227 -0.94 1.67 -31.87
N GLN A 228 -1.52 0.52 -32.21
CA GLN A 228 -1.84 0.16 -33.58
C GLN A 228 -3.13 0.87 -34.05
N PRO A 229 -3.35 0.97 -35.38
CA PRO A 229 -4.62 1.48 -35.92
C PRO A 229 -5.87 0.73 -35.44
N SER A 230 -5.70 -0.51 -34.97
CA SER A 230 -6.74 -1.35 -34.37
C SER A 230 -7.10 -0.97 -32.92
N GLY A 231 -6.39 -0.01 -32.30
CA GLY A 231 -6.53 0.34 -30.88
C GLY A 231 -5.86 -0.65 -29.93
N ARG A 232 -5.01 -1.56 -30.44
CA ARG A 232 -4.23 -2.50 -29.63
C ARG A 232 -2.87 -1.91 -29.27
N LEU A 233 -2.43 -2.17 -28.05
CA LEU A 233 -1.15 -1.75 -27.49
C LEU A 233 -0.14 -2.90 -27.55
N ASN A 234 1.04 -2.61 -28.09
CA ASN A 234 2.18 -3.52 -28.19
C ASN A 234 3.43 -2.91 -27.54
N ALA A 235 4.41 -3.76 -27.26
CA ALA A 235 5.68 -3.45 -26.60
C ALA A 235 6.88 -3.94 -27.40
#